data_AF-A0A7W1GK17-F1
#
_entry.id   AF-A0A7W1GK17-F1
#
_cell.length_a   1.000
_cell.length_b   1.000
_cell.length_c   1.000
_cell.angle_alpha   90.00
_cell.angle_beta   90.00
_cell.angle_gamma   90.00
#
_symmetry.space_group_name_H-M   'P 1'
#
loop_
_entity.id
_entity.type
_entity.pdbx_description
1 polymer ?
#
loop_
_entity_poly.entity_id
_entity_poly.type
_entity_poly.pdbx_seq_one_letter_code
_entity_poly.pdbx_strand_id
1 'polypeptide(L)'
;MRRLALILVGAALLAAGCGGEGEGRPLPDTVIGTVETQPVAEGDAKAGKAVFTAQGCGSCHTYKAAGSTGKVGPDLDTALQGKDTAFISQSIIDPNAEIAKGFSPNIMPQTYASQLSDKQLADLVAFLTQK
;
A
#
# COMPACT_ATOMS: atom_id res chain seq x y z
N MET A 1 57.61 35.79 -29.88
CA MET A 1 57.89 36.50 -28.61
C MET A 1 56.68 36.27 -27.71
N ARG A 2 56.83 35.46 -26.64
CA ARG A 2 56.64 35.88 -25.23
C ARG A 2 55.40 36.80 -25.06
N ARG A 3 54.37 36.52 -24.26
CA ARG A 3 54.33 35.82 -22.96
C ARG A 3 52.92 36.00 -22.36
N LEU A 4 52.47 35.03 -21.54
CA LEU A 4 51.66 35.16 -20.30
C LEU A 4 50.19 35.63 -20.48
N ALA A 5 49.16 35.18 -19.75
CA ALA A 5 49.01 34.51 -18.45
C ALA A 5 47.62 33.79 -18.38
N LEU A 6 47.53 32.60 -17.75
CA LEU A 6 46.80 32.27 -16.50
C LEU A 6 45.33 32.76 -16.45
N ILE A 7 44.33 31.88 -16.27
CA ILE A 7 43.70 31.48 -14.97
C ILE A 7 42.63 30.41 -15.34
N LEU A 8 42.78 29.13 -14.93
CA LEU A 8 42.18 28.45 -13.75
C LEU A 8 40.67 28.13 -13.83
N VAL A 9 40.40 26.82 -13.68
CA VAL A 9 39.22 26.12 -13.12
C VAL A 9 37.99 25.90 -14.01
N GLY A 10 37.61 24.63 -14.16
CA GLY A 10 36.30 24.22 -14.65
C GLY A 10 36.20 22.72 -14.90
N ALA A 11 35.89 21.95 -13.86
CA ALA A 11 35.59 20.52 -13.94
C ALA A 11 34.25 20.27 -14.67
N ALA A 12 34.15 19.15 -15.41
CA ALA A 12 33.06 18.17 -15.30
C ALA A 12 32.96 17.27 -16.56
N LEU A 13 32.95 15.97 -16.29
CA LEU A 13 32.16 14.89 -16.91
C LEU A 13 31.82 14.95 -18.41
N LEU A 14 32.08 13.86 -19.12
CA LEU A 14 31.00 13.07 -19.74
C LEU A 14 31.52 11.68 -20.14
N ALA A 15 30.76 10.70 -19.69
CA ALA A 15 31.01 9.28 -19.81
C ALA A 15 30.76 8.75 -21.22
N ALA A 16 31.35 7.57 -21.43
CA ALA A 16 31.27 6.73 -22.60
C ALA A 16 29.83 6.33 -23.02
N GLY A 17 29.68 6.05 -24.31
CA GLY A 17 28.99 4.84 -24.77
C GLY A 17 27.66 5.04 -25.51
N CYS A 18 27.67 4.76 -26.81
CA CYS A 18 26.55 4.13 -27.52
C CYS A 18 27.07 3.45 -28.80
N GLY A 19 27.51 2.20 -28.66
CA GLY A 19 27.27 1.15 -29.65
C GLY A 19 26.29 0.18 -28.98
N GLY A 20 25.44 -0.59 -29.63
CA GLY A 20 25.30 -0.98 -31.02
C GLY A 20 24.51 -2.29 -30.98
N GLU A 21 23.65 -2.49 -31.99
CA GLU A 21 23.03 -3.74 -32.43
C GLU A 21 22.08 -4.51 -31.48
N GLY A 22 20.98 -4.96 -32.08
CA GLY A 22 19.88 -5.65 -31.42
C GLY A 22 20.14 -7.14 -31.20
N GLU A 23 19.15 -7.80 -30.58
CA GLU A 23 18.97 -9.23 -30.72
C GLU A 23 17.54 -9.60 -30.30
N GLY A 24 17.01 -10.65 -30.92
CA GLY A 24 15.63 -11.10 -30.84
C GLY A 24 15.11 -11.37 -29.43
N ARG A 25 13.79 -11.23 -29.30
CA ARG A 25 13.04 -11.59 -28.09
C ARG A 25 13.30 -13.07 -27.76
N PRO A 26 13.89 -13.40 -26.60
CA PRO A 26 13.79 -14.76 -26.11
C PRO A 26 12.34 -14.99 -25.65
N LEU A 27 11.75 -16.10 -26.08
CA LEU A 27 10.64 -16.71 -25.36
C LEU A 27 11.13 -16.99 -23.94
N PRO A 28 10.33 -16.78 -22.88
CA PRO A 28 10.82 -17.00 -21.53
C PRO A 28 11.12 -18.49 -21.35
N ASP A 29 12.41 -18.82 -21.27
CA ASP A 29 12.87 -20.01 -20.57
C ASP A 29 12.25 -19.99 -19.18
N THR A 30 11.75 -21.13 -18.72
CA THR A 30 11.20 -21.28 -17.38
C THR A 30 12.24 -20.82 -16.37
N VAL A 31 12.06 -19.61 -15.85
CA VAL A 31 12.81 -19.09 -14.72
C VAL A 31 12.36 -19.93 -13.53
N ILE A 32 13.15 -20.96 -13.20
CA ILE A 32 13.21 -21.50 -11.83
C ILE A 32 13.98 -20.48 -11.00
N GLY A 33 13.39 -19.29 -10.88
CA GLY A 33 13.73 -18.32 -9.88
C GLY A 33 12.67 -18.47 -8.81
N THR A 34 13.08 -18.58 -7.56
CA THR A 34 12.19 -18.17 -6.48
C THR A 34 11.70 -16.78 -6.83
N VAL A 35 10.43 -16.66 -7.23
CA VAL A 35 9.73 -15.40 -7.04
C VAL A 35 9.96 -15.14 -5.56
N GLU A 36 10.77 -14.13 -5.23
CA GLU A 36 10.68 -13.53 -3.91
C GLU A 36 9.23 -13.07 -3.85
N THR A 37 8.38 -13.96 -3.34
CA THR A 37 7.15 -13.59 -2.69
C THR A 37 7.64 -12.59 -1.67
N GLN A 38 7.57 -11.29 -2.01
CA GLN A 38 7.71 -10.26 -1.02
C GLN A 38 6.78 -10.72 0.10
N PRO A 39 7.30 -11.00 1.30
CA PRO A 39 6.44 -11.41 2.38
C PRO A 39 5.45 -10.27 2.49
N VAL A 40 4.19 -10.54 2.10
CA VAL A 40 3.06 -9.72 2.51
C VAL A 40 3.29 -9.54 3.99
N ALA A 41 3.57 -8.30 4.43
CA ALA A 41 3.97 -8.05 5.79
C ALA A 41 2.99 -8.80 6.69
N GLU A 42 3.46 -9.81 7.41
CA GLU A 42 2.57 -10.66 8.19
C GLU A 42 1.96 -9.76 9.26
N GLY A 43 0.66 -9.49 9.14
CA GLY A 43 0.01 -8.50 9.98
C GLY A 43 -0.15 -9.00 11.41
N ASP A 44 0.10 -8.13 12.38
CA ASP A 44 -0.18 -8.39 13.79
C ASP A 44 -1.56 -7.82 14.15
N ALA A 45 -2.52 -8.70 14.46
CA ALA A 45 -3.87 -8.31 14.80
C ALA A 45 -3.97 -7.43 16.07
N LYS A 46 -3.07 -7.61 17.06
CA LYS A 46 -3.02 -6.76 18.25
C LYS A 46 -2.56 -5.35 17.89
N ALA A 47 -1.55 -5.23 17.02
CA ALA A 47 -1.12 -3.94 16.48
C ALA A 47 -2.24 -3.32 15.61
N GLY A 48 -2.95 -4.14 14.83
CA GLY A 48 -4.07 -3.71 14.02
C GLY A 48 -5.22 -3.12 14.82
N LYS A 49 -5.53 -3.69 16.00
CA LYS A 49 -6.51 -3.11 16.93
C LYS A 49 -6.10 -1.70 17.38
N ALA A 50 -4.81 -1.47 17.60
CA ALA A 50 -4.30 -0.14 17.95
C ALA A 50 -4.47 0.84 16.78
N VAL A 51 -4.17 0.41 15.55
CA VAL A 51 -4.42 1.21 14.33
C VAL A 51 -5.91 1.53 14.17
N PHE A 52 -6.78 0.52 14.29
CA PHE A 52 -8.24 0.69 14.21
C PHE A 52 -8.74 1.76 15.19
N THR A 53 -8.22 1.74 16.42
CA THR A 53 -8.60 2.71 17.46
C THR A 53 -8.04 4.10 17.16
N ALA A 54 -6.76 4.20 16.79
CA ALA A 54 -6.09 5.47 16.52
C ALA A 54 -6.67 6.20 15.30
N GLN A 55 -7.10 5.45 14.27
CA GLN A 55 -7.72 5.99 13.06
C GLN A 55 -9.23 6.26 13.24
N GLY A 56 -9.79 5.98 14.41
CA GLY A 56 -11.18 6.27 14.73
C GLY A 56 -12.20 5.40 13.98
N CYS A 57 -11.81 4.24 13.44
CA CYS A 57 -12.67 3.39 12.63
C CYS A 57 -13.98 3.01 13.35
N GLY A 58 -13.90 2.77 14.66
CA GLY A 58 -15.05 2.40 15.51
C GLY A 58 -16.07 3.51 15.73
N SER A 59 -15.77 4.77 15.38
CA SER A 59 -16.76 5.85 15.43
C SER A 59 -17.83 5.70 14.35
N CYS A 60 -17.46 5.11 13.22
CA CYS A 60 -18.34 4.91 12.07
C CYS A 60 -18.82 3.47 11.94
N HIS A 61 -18.00 2.49 12.30
CA HIS A 61 -18.28 1.08 12.09
C HIS A 61 -18.62 0.35 13.37
N THR A 62 -19.53 -0.63 13.25
CA THR A 62 -19.74 -1.65 14.27
C THR A 62 -18.70 -2.74 14.04
N TYR A 63 -18.03 -3.16 15.12
CA TYR A 63 -17.11 -4.28 15.10
C TYR A 63 -16.89 -4.80 16.52
N LYS A 64 -17.36 -6.02 16.79
CA LYS A 64 -17.36 -6.62 18.14
C LYS A 64 -15.96 -6.81 18.71
N ALA A 65 -14.98 -7.23 17.90
CA ALA A 65 -13.61 -7.45 18.37
C ALA A 65 -12.93 -6.15 18.88
N ALA A 66 -13.39 -4.99 18.38
CA ALA A 66 -12.98 -3.67 18.85
C ALA A 66 -13.91 -3.09 19.93
N GLY A 67 -15.05 -3.72 20.23
CA GLY A 67 -16.07 -3.17 21.13
C GLY A 67 -16.75 -1.93 20.57
N SER A 68 -16.76 -1.76 19.24
CA SER A 68 -17.29 -0.58 18.55
C SER A 68 -18.71 -0.80 18.02
N THR A 69 -19.50 0.27 17.99
CA THR A 69 -20.94 0.24 17.69
C THR A 69 -21.38 1.33 16.71
N GLY A 70 -20.43 1.92 15.97
CA GLY A 70 -20.72 2.94 14.97
C GLY A 70 -21.67 2.41 13.87
N LYS A 71 -22.51 3.30 13.33
CA LYS A 71 -23.53 2.93 12.31
C LYS A 71 -23.53 3.83 11.08
N VAL A 72 -22.52 4.69 10.96
CA VAL A 72 -22.32 5.56 9.80
C VAL A 72 -21.85 4.71 8.61
N GLY A 73 -20.97 3.75 8.87
CA GLY A 73 -20.53 2.73 7.93
C GLY A 73 -21.17 1.36 8.24
N PRO A 74 -20.94 0.36 7.37
CA PRO A 74 -21.43 -1.00 7.56
C PRO A 74 -20.90 -1.66 8.82
N ASP A 75 -21.66 -2.63 9.33
CA ASP A 75 -21.22 -3.55 10.38
C ASP A 75 -20.13 -4.48 9.83
N LEU A 76 -18.90 -4.34 10.31
CA LEU A 76 -17.73 -5.07 9.83
C LEU A 76 -17.80 -6.57 10.17
N ASP A 77 -18.55 -6.98 11.19
CA ASP A 77 -18.75 -8.39 11.52
C ASP A 77 -19.57 -9.12 10.44
N THR A 78 -20.34 -8.39 9.64
CA THR A 78 -21.19 -8.94 8.57
C THR A 78 -20.66 -8.59 7.18
N ALA A 79 -20.23 -7.35 6.97
CA ALA A 79 -19.80 -6.86 5.66
C ALA A 79 -18.51 -7.51 5.15
N LEU A 80 -17.65 -7.98 6.05
CA LEU A 80 -16.39 -8.62 5.70
C LEU A 80 -16.50 -10.15 5.56
N GLN A 81 -17.68 -10.73 5.79
CA GLN A 81 -17.85 -12.18 5.68
C GLN A 81 -17.61 -12.67 4.25
N GLY A 82 -16.69 -13.63 4.11
CA GLY A 82 -16.33 -14.20 2.81
C GLY A 82 -15.48 -13.27 1.92
N LYS A 83 -15.08 -12.10 2.43
CA LYS A 83 -14.14 -11.21 1.73
C LYS A 83 -12.71 -11.62 2.04
N ASP A 84 -11.83 -11.46 1.05
CA ASP A 84 -10.40 -11.72 1.20
C ASP A 84 -9.65 -10.48 1.71
N THR A 85 -8.38 -10.67 2.04
CA THR A 85 -7.51 -9.60 2.55
C THR A 85 -7.26 -8.50 1.51
N ALA A 86 -7.26 -8.82 0.22
CA ALA A 86 -7.08 -7.86 -0.86
C ALA A 86 -8.28 -6.91 -0.96
N PHE A 87 -9.50 -7.45 -0.91
CA PHE A 87 -10.73 -6.68 -0.86
C PHE A 87 -10.77 -5.74 0.35
N ILE A 88 -10.41 -6.26 1.54
CA ILE A 88 -10.40 -5.47 2.77
C ILE A 88 -9.36 -4.34 2.67
N SER A 89 -8.18 -4.63 2.15
CA SER A 89 -7.13 -3.63 1.94
C SER A 89 -7.59 -2.52 0.99
N GLN A 90 -8.16 -2.89 -0.18
CA GLN A 90 -8.70 -1.93 -1.15
C GLN A 90 -9.80 -1.07 -0.51
N SER A 91 -10.72 -1.69 0.24
CA SER A 91 -11.82 -0.98 0.91
C SER A 91 -11.32 0.06 1.92
N ILE A 92 -10.10 -0.09 2.44
CA ILE A 92 -9.47 0.87 3.36
C ILE A 92 -8.80 2.01 2.58
N ILE A 93 -7.97 1.68 1.59
CA ILE A 93 -7.14 2.67 0.89
C ILE A 93 -7.86 3.39 -0.26
N ASP A 94 -8.93 2.78 -0.78
CA ASP A 94 -9.80 3.32 -1.82
C ASP A 94 -11.27 2.95 -1.52
N PRO A 95 -11.88 3.60 -0.51
CA PRO A 95 -13.21 3.23 -0.04
C PRO A 95 -14.32 3.43 -1.07
N ASN A 96 -14.08 4.23 -2.10
CA ASN A 96 -15.07 4.52 -3.14
C ASN A 96 -15.03 3.50 -4.30
N ALA A 97 -14.05 2.60 -4.35
CA ALA A 97 -13.98 1.54 -5.35
C ALA A 97 -15.18 0.59 -5.31
N GLU A 98 -15.63 0.23 -4.10
CA GLU A 98 -16.83 -0.56 -3.88
C GLU A 98 -17.57 -0.05 -2.63
N ILE A 99 -18.79 0.46 -2.83
CA ILE A 99 -19.63 0.94 -1.74
C ILE A 99 -20.56 -0.18 -1.29
N ALA A 100 -20.55 -0.48 0.01
CA ALA A 100 -21.49 -1.42 0.61
C ALA A 100 -22.94 -0.98 0.36
N LYS A 101 -23.82 -1.96 0.09
CA LYS A 101 -25.24 -1.71 -0.20
C LYS A 101 -25.89 -0.87 0.91
N GLY A 102 -26.53 0.22 0.52
CA GLY A 102 -27.24 1.12 1.43
C GLY A 102 -26.39 2.24 2.04
N PHE A 103 -25.12 2.36 1.66
CA PHE A 103 -24.22 3.45 2.08
C PHE A 103 -23.93 4.40 0.91
N SER A 104 -23.49 5.62 1.25
CA SER A 104 -23.14 6.66 0.28
C SER A 104 -21.63 6.76 0.09
N PRO A 105 -21.16 7.15 -1.10
CA PRO A 105 -19.74 7.41 -1.33
C PRO A 105 -19.27 8.65 -0.55
N ASN A 106 -17.94 8.79 -0.41
CA ASN A 106 -17.27 9.93 0.24
C ASN A 106 -17.55 10.12 1.74
N ILE A 107 -18.10 9.11 2.41
CA ILE A 107 -18.28 9.11 3.88
C ILE A 107 -17.02 8.61 4.59
N MET A 108 -16.39 7.55 4.05
CA MET A 108 -15.12 7.04 4.56
C MET A 108 -13.95 7.90 4.04
N PRO A 109 -13.00 8.32 4.90
CA PRO A 109 -11.85 9.12 4.48
C PRO A 109 -11.05 8.45 3.35
N GLN A 110 -10.73 9.23 2.31
CA GLN A 110 -9.99 8.76 1.12
C GLN A 110 -8.46 8.89 1.28
N THR A 111 -8.00 9.16 2.51
CA THR A 111 -6.60 9.53 2.79
C THR A 111 -5.76 8.37 3.33
N TYR A 112 -6.35 7.21 3.57
CA TYR A 112 -5.66 6.10 4.24
C TYR A 112 -4.51 5.53 3.41
N ALA A 113 -4.57 5.60 2.07
CA ALA A 113 -3.47 5.20 1.19
C ALA A 113 -2.16 5.96 1.48
N SER A 114 -2.24 7.21 1.96
CA SER A 114 -1.06 8.03 2.28
C SER A 114 -0.81 8.16 3.78
N GLN A 115 -1.79 7.84 4.63
CA GLN A 115 -1.68 7.95 6.08
C GLN A 115 -1.23 6.64 6.76
N LEU A 116 -1.51 5.49 6.15
CA LEU A 116 -1.11 4.20 6.68
C LEU A 116 0.16 3.73 5.98
N SER A 117 1.17 3.36 6.75
CA SER A 117 2.26 2.54 6.21
C SER A 117 1.76 1.15 5.82
N ASP A 118 2.49 0.48 4.91
CA ASP A 118 2.18 -0.89 4.49
C ASP A 118 2.03 -1.83 5.69
N LYS A 119 2.88 -1.67 6.71
CA LYS A 119 2.79 -2.46 7.95
C LYS A 119 1.50 -2.16 8.72
N GLN A 120 1.12 -0.89 8.88
CA GLN A 120 -0.11 -0.53 9.60
C GLN A 120 -1.36 -1.04 8.87
N LEU A 121 -1.35 -0.98 7.53
CA LEU A 121 -2.43 -1.55 6.72
C LEU A 121 -2.50 -3.07 6.90
N ALA A 122 -1.36 -3.77 6.82
CA ALA A 122 -1.32 -5.22 7.00
C ALA A 122 -1.77 -5.63 8.41
N ASP A 123 -1.28 -4.95 9.46
CA ASP A 123 -1.70 -5.16 10.84
C ASP A 123 -3.22 -4.94 10.99
N LEU A 124 -3.75 -3.86 10.42
CA LEU A 124 -5.18 -3.55 10.44
C LEU A 124 -6.02 -4.62 9.72
N VAL A 125 -5.58 -5.10 8.56
CA VAL A 125 -6.24 -6.18 7.81
C VAL A 125 -6.20 -7.49 8.60
N ALA A 126 -5.09 -7.81 9.26
CA ALA A 126 -4.99 -8.97 10.14
C ALA A 126 -5.97 -8.87 11.32
N PHE A 127 -6.14 -7.68 11.90
CA PHE A 127 -7.15 -7.45 12.93
C PHE A 127 -8.57 -7.64 12.39
N LEU A 128 -8.90 -7.09 11.22
CA LEU A 128 -10.24 -7.17 10.63
C LEU A 128 -10.62 -8.58 10.13
N THR A 129 -9.65 -9.45 9.93
CA THR A 129 -9.85 -10.84 9.48
C THR A 129 -9.75 -11.86 10.60
N GLN A 130 -9.46 -11.43 11.82
CA GLN A 130 -9.41 -12.32 12.98
C GLN A 130 -10.81 -12.90 13.24
N LYS A 131 -10.89 -14.21 13.46
CA LYS A 131 -12.12 -14.94 13.76
C LYS A 131 -12.22 -15.28 15.24
#